data_AF-A0A6C0C4X3-F1
#
_entry.id   AF-A0A6C0C4X3-F1
#
_cell.length_a   1.000
_cell.length_b   1.000
_cell.length_c   1.000
_cell.angle_alpha   90.00
_cell.angle_beta   90.00
_cell.angle_gamma   90.00
#
_symmetry.space_group_name_H-M   'P 1'
#
loop_
_entity.id
_entity.type
_entity.pdbx_description
1 polymer ?
#
loop_
_entity_poly.entity_id
_entity_poly.type
_entity_poly.pdbx_seq_one_letter_code
_entity_poly.pdbx_strand_id
1 'polypeptide(L)'
;MLDSLLIIRGKGPILITGPHAVKTIRNKSEIHHEEEYIYEIVNKLYKLLGPKLCTVMTWNVDFFEDTNLYPSDPNFVTNIEKSIWFKQLKSFKRKNPKFYLHLDIHGMKNHSTKNHLEFGMKAIQLHRPGLTQHMKPVIEEAFDTLDIPYSFNSKFQGWGMNKYTVANQGVLLGFFSIQLEISTDIRKRIHTSDVFARKFANGIRKIYKQWKVEMKKPKHRNKTIKRKKKRFNSTKTKQKKTKHNTKTNR
;
A
#
# COMPACT_ATOMS: atom_id res chain seq x y z
N MET A 1 -7.17 -25.71 -4.08
CA MET A 1 -6.67 -25.12 -5.35
C MET A 1 -6.03 -23.75 -5.14
N LEU A 2 -6.60 -22.81 -4.37
CA LEU A 2 -5.89 -21.55 -4.04
C LEU A 2 -4.64 -21.78 -3.19
N ASP A 3 -4.70 -22.74 -2.25
CA ASP A 3 -3.59 -23.06 -1.35
C ASP A 3 -2.36 -23.64 -2.08
N SER A 4 -2.52 -24.17 -3.29
CA SER A 4 -1.39 -24.66 -4.10
C SER A 4 -0.72 -23.56 -4.91
N LEU A 5 -1.40 -22.42 -5.16
CA LEU A 5 -0.87 -21.34 -6.01
C LEU A 5 -0.05 -20.32 -5.24
N LEU A 6 -0.33 -20.11 -3.95
CA LEU A 6 0.33 -19.10 -3.13
C LEU A 6 1.10 -19.75 -1.98
N ILE A 7 2.33 -19.30 -1.76
CA ILE A 7 3.06 -19.56 -0.51
C ILE A 7 2.69 -18.48 0.49
N ILE A 8 2.13 -18.89 1.62
CA ILE A 8 1.79 -18.01 2.74
C ILE A 8 2.45 -18.57 4.00
N ARG A 9 3.25 -17.76 4.68
CA ARG A 9 3.93 -18.17 5.93
C ARG A 9 3.82 -17.07 6.98
N GLY A 10 3.73 -17.48 8.24
CA GLY A 10 3.65 -16.57 9.39
C GLY A 10 2.23 -16.12 9.73
N LYS A 11 2.13 -15.38 10.84
CA LYS A 11 0.87 -14.78 11.34
C LYS A 11 1.09 -13.36 11.88
N GLY A 12 2.24 -12.77 11.55
CA GLY A 12 2.65 -11.48 12.06
C GLY A 12 2.00 -10.30 11.35
N PRO A 13 1.98 -9.11 11.99
CA PRO A 13 1.31 -7.92 11.49
C PRO A 13 2.03 -7.14 10.38
N ILE A 14 3.28 -7.49 10.07
CA ILE A 14 4.01 -6.98 8.91
C ILE A 14 3.79 -7.96 7.77
N LEU A 15 3.07 -7.56 6.73
CA LEU A 15 2.91 -8.33 5.51
C LEU A 15 3.99 -7.94 4.51
N ILE A 16 4.74 -8.92 4.01
CA ILE A 16 5.66 -8.73 2.89
C ILE A 16 5.15 -9.55 1.71
N THR A 17 4.99 -8.90 0.57
CA THR A 17 4.64 -9.55 -0.69
C THR A 17 5.78 -9.49 -1.69
N GLY A 18 5.84 -10.49 -2.57
CA GLY A 18 6.75 -10.52 -3.73
C GLY A 18 6.05 -11.16 -4.92
N PRO A 19 5.27 -10.40 -5.70
CA PRO A 19 4.42 -10.95 -6.75
C PRO A 19 5.15 -11.39 -8.02
N HIS A 20 6.39 -10.92 -8.25
CA HIS A 20 7.17 -11.26 -9.43
C HIS A 20 8.33 -12.22 -9.10
N ALA A 21 8.08 -13.16 -8.18
CA ALA A 21 8.97 -14.30 -7.93
C ALA A 21 8.92 -15.36 -9.05
N VAL A 22 7.91 -15.30 -9.93
CA VAL A 22 7.71 -16.17 -11.09
C VAL A 22 7.33 -15.32 -12.30
N LYS A 23 7.42 -15.91 -13.50
CA LYS A 23 6.88 -15.30 -14.73
C LYS A 23 5.37 -15.10 -14.60
N THR A 24 4.87 -13.98 -15.08
CA THR A 24 3.43 -13.66 -15.06
C THR A 24 2.94 -13.17 -16.41
N ILE A 25 1.62 -13.16 -16.61
CA ILE A 25 1.01 -12.65 -17.84
C ILE A 25 0.34 -11.29 -17.60
N ARG A 26 0.74 -10.30 -18.40
CA ARG A 26 0.16 -8.96 -18.51
C ARG A 26 -0.74 -8.84 -19.73
N ASN A 27 -1.80 -8.04 -19.62
CA ASN A 27 -2.69 -7.71 -20.73
C ASN A 27 -3.16 -8.93 -21.56
N LYS A 28 -3.32 -10.09 -20.93
CA LYS A 28 -3.69 -11.40 -21.52
C LYS A 28 -2.62 -12.11 -22.36
N SER A 29 -1.55 -11.45 -22.81
CA SER A 29 -0.60 -12.07 -23.75
C SER A 29 0.88 -11.72 -23.52
N GLU A 30 1.19 -10.67 -22.77
CA GLU A 30 2.57 -10.23 -22.54
C GLU A 30 3.18 -11.02 -21.38
N ILE A 31 4.28 -11.74 -21.64
CA ILE A 31 5.03 -12.40 -20.57
C ILE A 31 5.86 -11.34 -19.84
N HIS A 32 5.57 -11.16 -18.57
CA HIS A 32 6.41 -10.42 -17.66
C HIS A 32 7.32 -11.39 -16.91
N HIS A 33 8.62 -11.22 -17.12
CA HIS A 33 9.63 -12.04 -16.47
C HIS A 33 9.67 -11.82 -14.97
N GLU A 34 10.09 -12.87 -14.27
CA GLU A 34 10.45 -12.84 -12.87
C GLU A 34 11.53 -11.80 -12.58
N GLU A 35 11.50 -11.30 -11.35
CA GLU A 35 12.44 -10.34 -10.84
C GLU A 35 13.45 -11.08 -9.95
N GLU A 36 14.72 -11.13 -10.39
CA GLU A 36 15.81 -11.81 -9.67
C GLU A 36 15.83 -11.55 -8.15
N TYR A 37 16.10 -12.61 -7.37
CA TYR A 37 16.22 -12.57 -5.90
C TYR A 37 14.95 -12.22 -5.12
N ILE A 38 13.80 -11.93 -5.74
CA ILE A 38 12.59 -11.52 -5.00
C ILE A 38 12.12 -12.62 -4.04
N TYR A 39 12.08 -13.87 -4.51
CA TYR A 39 11.70 -15.01 -3.67
C TYR A 39 12.63 -15.18 -2.46
N GLU A 40 13.93 -15.09 -2.70
CA GLU A 40 14.98 -15.24 -1.71
C GLU A 40 14.96 -14.10 -0.69
N ILE A 41 14.76 -12.86 -1.14
CA ILE A 41 14.66 -11.68 -0.28
C ILE A 41 13.43 -11.80 0.63
N VAL A 42 12.27 -12.15 0.09
CA VAL A 42 11.04 -12.35 0.88
C VAL A 42 11.27 -13.40 1.97
N ASN A 43 11.85 -14.55 1.61
CA ASN A 43 12.17 -15.62 2.55
C ASN A 43 13.23 -15.21 3.59
N LYS A 44 14.26 -14.45 3.17
CA LYS A 44 15.33 -13.97 4.06
C LYS A 44 14.78 -12.97 5.08
N LEU A 45 13.96 -12.02 4.63
CA LEU A 45 13.28 -11.06 5.53
C LEU A 45 12.33 -11.77 6.50
N TYR A 46 11.59 -12.78 6.04
CA TYR A 46 10.75 -13.60 6.91
C TYR A 46 11.55 -14.26 8.04
N LYS A 47 12.68 -14.91 7.71
CA LYS A 47 13.57 -15.54 8.70
C LYS A 47 14.11 -14.51 9.70
N LEU A 48 14.55 -13.35 9.21
CA LEU A 48 15.11 -12.29 10.04
C LEU A 48 14.06 -11.64 10.96
N LEU A 49 12.85 -11.41 10.47
CA LEU A 49 11.76 -10.75 11.22
C LEU A 49 11.04 -11.72 12.18
N GLY A 50 10.92 -12.99 11.79
CA GLY A 50 10.28 -14.06 12.55
C GLY A 50 8.77 -14.18 12.32
N PRO A 51 8.19 -15.39 12.48
CA PRO A 51 6.79 -15.70 12.13
C PRO A 51 5.73 -14.95 12.96
N LYS A 52 6.11 -14.47 14.16
CA LYS A 52 5.24 -13.69 15.04
C LYS A 52 5.11 -12.23 14.59
N LEU A 53 6.10 -11.70 13.89
CA LEU A 53 6.14 -10.30 13.46
C LEU A 53 5.85 -10.15 11.97
N CYS A 54 6.26 -11.12 11.16
CA CYS A 54 6.12 -11.12 9.72
C CYS A 54 5.16 -12.21 9.23
N THR A 55 4.34 -11.84 8.26
CA THR A 55 3.64 -12.73 7.34
C THR A 55 4.20 -12.47 5.95
N VAL A 56 4.46 -13.52 5.18
CA VAL A 56 4.85 -13.40 3.77
C VAL A 56 3.80 -14.02 2.85
N MET A 57 3.68 -13.46 1.66
CA MET A 57 2.87 -14.00 0.58
C MET A 57 3.58 -13.82 -0.76
N THR A 58 3.77 -14.92 -1.49
CA THR A 58 4.32 -14.95 -2.85
C THR A 58 3.67 -16.09 -3.63
N TRP A 59 3.94 -16.18 -4.93
CA TRP A 59 3.53 -17.34 -5.72
C TRP A 59 4.28 -18.60 -5.26
N ASN A 60 3.66 -19.76 -5.46
CA ASN A 60 4.34 -21.03 -5.25
C ASN A 60 5.30 -21.29 -6.42
N VAL A 61 6.57 -20.92 -6.22
CA VAL A 61 7.63 -21.00 -7.24
C VAL A 61 7.74 -22.41 -7.79
N ASP A 62 7.93 -23.41 -6.91
CA ASP A 62 8.05 -24.83 -7.28
C ASP A 62 6.88 -25.28 -8.17
N PHE A 63 5.64 -24.96 -7.78
CA PHE A 63 4.46 -25.32 -8.57
C PHE A 63 4.47 -24.72 -9.98
N PHE A 64 4.83 -23.44 -10.13
CA PHE A 64 4.81 -22.78 -11.44
C PHE A 64 6.00 -23.17 -12.33
N GLU A 65 7.14 -23.49 -11.73
CA GLU A 65 8.30 -24.03 -12.44
C GLU A 65 8.00 -25.45 -12.94
N ASP A 66 7.48 -26.34 -12.08
CA ASP A 66 7.17 -27.73 -12.43
C ASP A 66 6.06 -27.86 -13.49
N THR A 67 5.08 -26.95 -13.45
CA THR A 67 3.94 -26.98 -14.39
C THR A 67 4.16 -26.13 -15.64
N ASN A 68 5.19 -25.28 -15.66
CA ASN A 68 5.43 -24.27 -16.70
C ASN A 68 4.19 -23.38 -16.98
N LEU A 69 3.39 -23.11 -15.94
CA LEU A 69 2.22 -22.24 -16.00
C LEU A 69 2.59 -20.82 -15.55
N TYR A 70 1.99 -19.81 -16.18
CA TYR A 70 2.19 -18.41 -15.78
C TYR A 70 0.89 -17.81 -15.24
N PRO A 71 0.84 -17.41 -13.96
CA PRO A 71 -0.34 -16.76 -13.43
C PRO A 71 -0.49 -15.34 -14.01
N SER A 72 -1.70 -14.79 -13.95
CA SER A 72 -1.91 -13.38 -14.29
C SER A 72 -1.14 -12.47 -13.34
N ASP A 73 -0.52 -11.42 -13.88
CA ASP A 73 0.22 -10.43 -13.09
C ASP A 73 -0.73 -9.73 -12.11
N PRO A 74 -0.48 -9.83 -10.79
CA PRO A 74 -1.38 -9.28 -9.78
C PRO A 74 -1.33 -7.75 -9.70
N ASN A 75 -0.40 -7.08 -10.38
CA ASN A 75 -0.33 -5.63 -10.52
C ASN A 75 -1.06 -5.09 -11.75
N PHE A 76 -1.51 -5.96 -12.66
CA PHE A 76 -2.21 -5.57 -13.90
C PHE A 76 -3.72 -5.87 -13.86
N VAL A 77 -4.29 -5.97 -12.66
CA VAL A 77 -5.69 -6.28 -12.44
C VAL A 77 -6.60 -5.09 -12.73
N THR A 78 -7.61 -5.26 -13.59
CA THR A 78 -8.66 -4.26 -13.84
C THR A 78 -9.93 -4.50 -13.01
N ASN A 79 -10.29 -5.77 -12.79
CA ASN A 79 -11.37 -6.17 -11.88
C ASN A 79 -10.80 -6.78 -10.60
N ILE A 80 -10.71 -5.95 -9.56
CA ILE A 80 -10.09 -6.30 -8.28
C ILE A 80 -10.73 -7.51 -7.59
N GLU A 81 -12.04 -7.71 -7.71
CA GLU A 81 -12.75 -8.83 -7.08
C GLU A 81 -12.41 -10.18 -7.72
N LYS A 82 -11.83 -10.18 -8.94
CA LYS A 82 -11.30 -11.39 -9.58
C LYS A 82 -9.86 -11.69 -9.18
N SER A 83 -9.14 -10.75 -8.56
CA SER A 83 -7.75 -10.95 -8.12
C SER A 83 -7.65 -11.99 -7.01
N ILE A 84 -6.89 -13.05 -7.27
CA ILE A 84 -6.52 -14.06 -6.26
C ILE A 84 -5.78 -13.38 -5.09
N TRP A 85 -4.89 -12.44 -5.41
CA TRP A 85 -4.13 -11.67 -4.43
C TRP A 85 -5.04 -10.82 -3.56
N PHE A 86 -5.99 -10.09 -4.14
CA PHE A 86 -6.94 -9.28 -3.38
C PHE A 86 -7.81 -10.12 -2.45
N LYS A 87 -8.32 -11.25 -2.94
CA LYS A 87 -9.09 -12.19 -2.11
C LYS A 87 -8.28 -12.67 -0.91
N GLN A 88 -6.99 -12.95 -1.10
CA GLN A 88 -6.11 -13.36 -0.02
C GLN A 88 -5.81 -12.22 0.96
N LEU A 89 -5.53 -11.01 0.47
CA LEU A 89 -5.36 -9.82 1.30
C LEU A 89 -6.63 -9.53 2.14
N LYS A 90 -7.82 -9.70 1.56
CA LYS A 90 -9.12 -9.57 2.25
C LYS A 90 -9.27 -10.63 3.35
N SER A 91 -8.80 -11.86 3.10
CA SER A 91 -8.74 -12.92 4.10
C SER A 91 -7.82 -12.55 5.28
N PHE A 92 -6.63 -11.99 5.00
CA PHE A 92 -5.75 -11.48 6.05
C PHE A 92 -6.41 -10.39 6.89
N LYS A 93 -7.05 -9.40 6.24
CA LYS A 93 -7.76 -8.31 6.93
C LYS A 93 -8.84 -8.84 7.87
N ARG A 94 -9.59 -9.87 7.45
CA ARG A 94 -10.64 -10.50 8.27
C ARG A 94 -10.06 -11.24 9.48
N LYS A 95 -8.97 -12.01 9.29
CA LYS A 95 -8.36 -12.83 10.35
C LYS A 95 -7.60 -11.99 11.38
N ASN A 96 -7.02 -10.87 10.97
CA ASN A 96 -6.30 -9.97 11.85
C ASN A 96 -6.63 -8.50 11.50
N PRO A 97 -7.61 -7.89 12.16
CA PRO A 97 -8.05 -6.52 11.83
C PRO A 97 -6.96 -5.47 12.08
N LYS A 98 -5.93 -5.85 12.86
CA LYS A 98 -4.73 -5.09 13.21
C LYS A 98 -3.55 -5.40 12.27
N PHE A 99 -3.79 -5.81 11.03
CA PHE A 99 -2.73 -5.78 10.01
C PHE A 99 -2.33 -4.33 9.72
N TYR A 100 -1.04 -4.05 9.88
CA TYR A 100 -0.53 -2.69 10.00
C TYR A 100 0.25 -2.30 8.75
N LEU A 101 1.39 -2.95 8.50
CA LEU A 101 2.31 -2.59 7.43
C LEU A 101 2.27 -3.64 6.33
N HIS A 102 2.12 -3.22 5.09
CA HIS A 102 2.27 -4.05 3.90
C HIS A 102 3.41 -3.48 3.05
N LEU A 103 4.44 -4.27 2.81
CA LEU A 103 5.53 -3.95 1.88
C LEU A 103 5.45 -4.89 0.68
N ASP A 104 5.23 -4.31 -0.48
CA ASP A 104 5.14 -4.99 -1.76
C ASP A 104 6.47 -4.87 -2.48
N ILE A 105 7.29 -5.92 -2.40
CA ILE A 105 8.68 -5.91 -2.85
C ILE A 105 8.76 -6.27 -4.32
N HIS A 106 9.48 -5.42 -5.05
CA HIS A 106 9.68 -5.48 -6.48
C HIS A 106 11.15 -5.24 -6.85
N GLY A 107 11.48 -5.59 -8.08
CA GLY A 107 12.78 -5.46 -8.69
C GLY A 107 12.76 -4.52 -9.88
N MET A 108 13.64 -3.53 -9.85
CA MET A 108 13.93 -2.71 -11.03
C MET A 108 15.31 -3.03 -11.61
N LYS A 109 15.45 -2.87 -12.93
CA LYS A 109 16.73 -3.06 -13.63
C LYS A 109 17.67 -1.89 -13.33
N ASN A 110 18.96 -2.17 -13.14
CA ASN A 110 20.00 -1.14 -12.84
C ASN A 110 20.12 -0.05 -13.90
N HIS A 111 19.78 -0.32 -15.17
CA HIS A 111 19.75 0.70 -16.21
C HIS A 111 18.68 1.78 -15.95
N SER A 112 17.69 1.52 -15.09
CA SER A 112 16.72 2.54 -14.67
C SER A 112 17.36 3.44 -13.62
N THR A 113 17.89 2.85 -12.55
CA THR A 113 18.71 3.53 -11.55
C THR A 113 19.55 2.49 -10.81
N LYS A 114 20.87 2.68 -10.75
CA LYS A 114 21.81 1.78 -10.08
C LYS A 114 21.86 2.09 -8.58
N ASN A 115 22.05 1.08 -7.73
CA ASN A 115 22.16 1.22 -6.27
C ASN A 115 21.05 2.09 -5.67
N HIS A 116 19.79 1.79 -5.97
CA HIS A 116 18.68 2.68 -5.63
C HIS A 116 17.48 1.91 -5.09
N LEU A 117 16.71 2.57 -4.22
CA LEU A 117 15.40 2.13 -3.76
C LEU A 117 14.34 3.14 -4.19
N GLU A 118 13.20 2.66 -4.67
CA GLU A 118 12.08 3.55 -4.94
C GLU A 118 10.83 3.13 -4.17
N PHE A 119 10.26 4.08 -3.43
CA PHE A 119 9.06 3.90 -2.63
C PHE A 119 7.83 4.44 -3.37
N GLY A 120 6.99 3.53 -3.86
CA GLY A 120 5.67 3.81 -4.41
C GLY A 120 4.62 3.91 -3.31
N MET A 121 4.22 5.14 -2.99
CA MET A 121 3.24 5.48 -1.94
C MET A 121 2.04 6.27 -2.45
N LYS A 122 1.89 6.42 -3.78
CA LYS A 122 0.85 7.26 -4.39
C LYS A 122 -0.55 6.81 -3.99
N ALA A 123 -0.80 5.50 -3.91
CA ALA A 123 -2.08 4.97 -3.45
C ALA A 123 -2.42 5.46 -2.03
N ILE A 124 -1.49 5.37 -1.07
CA ILE A 124 -1.73 5.89 0.28
C ILE A 124 -1.88 7.41 0.23
N GLN A 125 -1.07 8.12 -0.56
CA GLN A 125 -1.16 9.57 -0.67
C GLN A 125 -2.54 10.05 -1.14
N LEU A 126 -3.15 9.32 -2.08
CA LEU A 126 -4.50 9.62 -2.58
C LEU A 126 -5.59 9.33 -1.53
N HIS A 127 -5.48 8.23 -0.79
CA HIS A 127 -6.50 7.82 0.17
C HIS A 127 -6.33 8.40 1.58
N ARG A 128 -5.10 8.76 1.97
CA ARG A 128 -4.69 9.19 3.33
C ARG A 128 -3.50 10.18 3.26
N PRO A 129 -3.65 11.37 2.63
CA PRO A 129 -2.54 12.29 2.39
C PRO A 129 -1.79 12.72 3.67
N GLY A 130 -2.51 13.03 4.75
CA GLY A 130 -1.89 13.40 6.04
C GLY A 130 -1.07 12.26 6.66
N LEU A 131 -1.45 11.00 6.40
CA LEU A 131 -0.66 9.86 6.85
C LEU A 131 0.66 9.76 6.09
N THR A 132 0.63 9.92 4.78
CA THR A 132 1.84 9.90 3.95
C THR A 132 2.83 10.98 4.38
N GLN A 133 2.35 12.20 4.64
CA GLN A 133 3.20 13.29 5.13
C GLN A 133 3.89 12.94 6.44
N HIS A 134 3.20 12.26 7.35
CA HIS A 134 3.76 11.88 8.64
C HIS A 134 4.71 10.68 8.57
N MET A 135 4.39 9.69 7.74
CA MET A 135 5.18 8.45 7.66
C MET A 135 6.37 8.54 6.71
N LYS A 136 6.40 9.50 5.77
CA LYS A 136 7.54 9.67 4.85
C LYS A 136 8.86 9.90 5.61
N PRO A 137 8.97 10.87 6.55
CA PRO A 137 10.20 11.06 7.34
C PRO A 137 10.63 9.81 8.13
N VAL A 138 9.67 9.00 8.57
CA VAL A 138 9.95 7.75 9.31
C VAL A 138 10.59 6.70 8.39
N ILE A 139 10.16 6.66 7.12
CA ILE A 139 10.74 5.77 6.11
C ILE A 139 12.15 6.25 5.75
N GLU A 140 12.33 7.56 5.55
CA GLU A 140 13.62 8.21 5.30
C GLU A 140 14.61 7.84 6.42
N GLU A 141 14.27 8.15 7.67
CA GLU A 141 15.09 7.86 8.86
C GLU A 141 15.33 6.35 9.08
N ALA A 142 14.47 5.48 8.57
CA ALA A 142 14.66 4.04 8.65
C ALA A 142 15.65 3.51 7.61
N PHE A 143 15.68 4.13 6.42
CA PHE A 143 16.47 3.67 5.29
C PHE A 143 17.77 4.47 5.07
N ASP A 144 17.93 5.65 5.67
CA ASP A 144 19.20 6.39 5.72
C ASP A 144 20.34 5.53 6.28
N THR A 145 20.02 4.63 7.23
CA THR A 145 21.00 3.70 7.84
C THR A 145 21.60 2.69 6.87
N LEU A 146 21.05 2.56 5.66
CA LEU A 146 21.52 1.65 4.63
C LEU A 146 22.60 2.27 3.73
N ASP A 147 22.76 3.60 3.78
CA ASP A 147 23.68 4.35 2.93
C ASP A 147 23.44 4.07 1.43
N ILE A 148 22.17 4.18 1.03
CA ILE A 148 21.70 3.92 -0.34
C ILE A 148 20.77 5.05 -0.76
N PRO A 149 20.96 5.63 -1.96
CA PRO A 149 20.02 6.56 -2.56
C PRO A 149 18.60 5.99 -2.65
N TYR A 150 17.61 6.82 -2.34
CA TYR A 150 16.21 6.45 -2.52
C TYR A 150 15.36 7.60 -3.03
N SER A 151 14.22 7.28 -3.63
CA SER A 151 13.23 8.25 -4.11
C SER A 151 11.81 7.80 -3.76
N PHE A 152 10.85 8.72 -3.89
CA PHE A 152 9.43 8.46 -3.66
C PHE A 152 8.61 8.84 -4.89
N ASN A 153 7.75 7.93 -5.35
CA ASN A 153 6.76 8.18 -6.42
C ASN A 153 7.35 8.79 -7.71
N SER A 154 8.57 8.44 -8.10
CA SER A 154 9.22 8.98 -9.29
C SER A 154 8.70 8.27 -10.54
N LYS A 155 9.14 7.02 -10.75
CA LYS A 155 8.72 6.14 -11.84
C LYS A 155 7.69 5.11 -11.38
N PHE A 156 7.86 4.61 -10.15
CA PHE A 156 7.08 3.53 -9.58
C PHE A 156 6.25 4.03 -8.41
N GLN A 157 4.96 4.22 -8.68
CA GLN A 157 4.09 4.98 -7.78
C GLN A 157 3.30 4.11 -6.79
N GLY A 158 3.28 2.78 -6.95
CA GLY A 158 2.38 1.95 -6.15
C GLY A 158 0.90 2.16 -6.48
N TRP A 159 0.59 2.73 -7.65
CA TRP A 159 -0.75 3.07 -8.12
C TRP A 159 -0.79 3.16 -9.65
N GLY A 160 -1.92 2.82 -10.26
CA GLY A 160 -2.17 3.00 -11.68
C GLY A 160 -3.61 3.44 -11.95
N MET A 161 -3.82 4.22 -13.01
CA MET A 161 -5.13 4.82 -13.32
C MET A 161 -6.22 3.78 -13.62
N ASN A 162 -5.88 2.74 -14.36
CA ASN A 162 -6.83 1.71 -14.82
C ASN A 162 -6.51 0.30 -14.26
N LYS A 163 -5.55 0.21 -13.34
CA LYS A 163 -5.00 -1.05 -12.85
C LYS A 163 -4.75 -0.97 -11.34
N TYR A 164 -5.07 -2.05 -10.65
CA TYR A 164 -4.86 -2.19 -9.22
C TYR A 164 -3.55 -2.93 -8.96
N THR A 165 -2.50 -2.19 -8.60
CA THR A 165 -1.26 -2.79 -8.05
C THR A 165 -1.57 -3.55 -6.75
N VAL A 166 -0.71 -4.50 -6.36
CA VAL A 166 -0.85 -5.23 -5.09
C VAL A 166 -0.74 -4.25 -3.92
N ALA A 167 0.15 -3.26 -3.99
CA ALA A 167 0.16 -2.17 -3.03
C ALA A 167 -1.17 -1.39 -2.95
N ASN A 168 -1.78 -1.02 -4.08
CA ASN A 168 -3.07 -0.33 -4.12
C ASN A 168 -4.19 -1.20 -3.53
N GLN A 169 -4.22 -2.49 -3.87
CA GLN A 169 -5.12 -3.49 -3.29
C GLN A 169 -5.05 -3.50 -1.75
N GLY A 170 -3.84 -3.43 -1.18
CA GLY A 170 -3.62 -3.32 0.26
C GLY A 170 -4.18 -2.03 0.86
N VAL A 171 -3.97 -0.89 0.20
CA VAL A 171 -4.52 0.42 0.65
C VAL A 171 -6.04 0.40 0.71
N LEU A 172 -6.72 -0.20 -0.27
CA LEU A 172 -8.17 -0.32 -0.31
C LEU A 172 -8.75 -1.14 0.85
N LEU A 173 -7.97 -2.08 1.39
CA LEU A 173 -8.31 -2.85 2.61
C LEU A 173 -7.89 -2.15 3.91
N GLY A 174 -7.32 -0.95 3.78
CA GLY A 174 -6.95 -0.07 4.85
C GLY A 174 -5.56 -0.32 5.46
N PHE A 175 -4.73 -1.13 4.82
CA PHE A 175 -3.32 -1.31 5.20
C PHE A 175 -2.51 -0.04 4.93
N PHE A 176 -1.42 0.15 5.67
CA PHE A 176 -0.36 1.07 5.25
C PHE A 176 0.55 0.30 4.29
N SER A 177 0.24 0.41 3.00
CA SER A 177 0.83 -0.40 1.93
C SER A 177 1.75 0.39 1.01
N ILE A 178 3.01 -0.04 0.90
CA ILE A 178 4.06 0.63 0.12
C ILE A 178 4.58 -0.35 -0.93
N GLN A 179 4.67 0.09 -2.19
CA GLN A 179 5.45 -0.58 -3.22
C GLN A 179 6.93 -0.21 -3.02
N LEU A 180 7.81 -1.20 -2.97
CA LEU A 180 9.25 -1.01 -2.82
C LEU A 180 9.98 -1.65 -3.98
N GLU A 181 10.47 -0.82 -4.88
CA GLU A 181 11.29 -1.21 -6.02
C GLU A 181 12.75 -1.19 -5.64
N ILE A 182 13.46 -2.29 -5.92
CA ILE A 182 14.84 -2.49 -5.49
C ILE A 182 15.69 -2.77 -6.72
N SER A 183 16.74 -1.97 -6.94
CA SER A 183 17.68 -2.22 -8.05
C SER A 183 18.37 -3.57 -7.89
N THR A 184 18.75 -4.21 -9.00
CA THR A 184 19.35 -5.56 -9.03
C THR A 184 20.58 -5.68 -8.13
N ASP A 185 21.44 -4.66 -8.08
CA ASP A 185 22.61 -4.64 -7.20
C ASP A 185 22.26 -4.62 -5.70
N ILE A 186 21.25 -3.84 -5.30
CA ILE A 186 20.77 -3.83 -3.92
C ILE A 186 20.07 -5.15 -3.59
N ARG A 187 19.28 -5.71 -4.52
CA ARG A 187 18.69 -7.06 -4.35
C ARG A 187 19.76 -8.12 -4.10
N LYS A 188 20.80 -8.13 -4.95
CA LYS A 188 21.97 -9.00 -4.77
C LYS A 188 22.62 -8.78 -3.41
N ARG A 189 22.81 -7.53 -2.96
CA ARG A 189 23.39 -7.19 -1.66
C ARG A 189 22.54 -7.69 -0.49
N ILE A 190 21.21 -7.57 -0.54
CA ILE A 190 20.30 -8.14 0.47
C ILE A 190 20.44 -9.66 0.49
N HIS A 191 20.45 -10.29 -0.68
CA HIS A 191 20.58 -11.74 -0.81
C HIS A 191 21.90 -12.26 -0.23
N THR A 192 23.05 -11.65 -0.56
CA THR A 192 24.37 -12.17 -0.22
C THR A 192 24.93 -11.67 1.11
N SER A 193 24.57 -10.47 1.58
CA SER A 193 25.09 -9.89 2.81
C SER A 193 24.07 -9.95 3.95
N ASP A 194 24.32 -10.81 4.93
CA ASP A 194 23.46 -10.92 6.11
C ASP A 194 23.46 -9.66 6.98
N VAL A 195 24.60 -8.96 7.07
CA VAL A 195 24.70 -7.68 7.78
C VAL A 195 23.78 -6.66 7.12
N PHE A 196 23.84 -6.54 5.79
CA PHE A 196 22.98 -5.63 5.05
C PHE A 196 21.50 -6.01 5.17
N ALA A 197 21.17 -7.29 5.01
CA ALA A 197 19.80 -7.79 5.18
C ALA A 197 19.24 -7.53 6.58
N ARG A 198 20.07 -7.65 7.63
CA ARG A 198 19.69 -7.32 9.01
C ARG A 198 19.39 -5.83 9.18
N LYS A 199 20.23 -4.94 8.62
CA LYS A 199 19.95 -3.50 8.60
C LYS A 199 18.62 -3.19 7.90
N PHE A 200 18.41 -3.79 6.72
CA PHE A 200 17.17 -3.65 5.95
C PHE A 200 15.93 -4.09 6.76
N ALA A 201 15.98 -5.28 7.37
CA ALA A 201 14.91 -5.79 8.22
C ALA A 201 14.66 -4.90 9.45
N ASN A 202 15.70 -4.28 10.02
CA ASN A 202 15.55 -3.33 11.12
C ASN A 202 14.86 -2.03 10.68
N GLY A 203 15.13 -1.54 9.47
CA GLY A 203 14.38 -0.43 8.86
C GLY A 203 12.88 -0.73 8.77
N ILE A 204 12.52 -1.93 8.28
CA ILE A 204 11.12 -2.40 8.23
C ILE A 204 10.50 -2.41 9.64
N ARG A 205 11.22 -2.92 10.65
CA ARG A 205 10.74 -2.93 12.04
C ARG A 205 10.48 -1.52 12.57
N LYS A 206 11.34 -0.56 12.24
CA LYS A 206 11.20 0.85 12.66
C LYS A 206 9.94 1.47 12.10
N ILE A 207 9.70 1.32 10.80
CA ILE A 207 8.46 1.78 10.13
C ILE A 207 7.23 1.15 10.80
N TYR A 208 7.25 -0.16 11.01
CA TYR A 208 6.14 -0.86 11.67
C TYR A 208 5.85 -0.34 13.07
N LYS A 209 6.90 -0.17 13.91
CA LYS A 209 6.75 0.32 15.28
C LYS A 209 6.09 1.69 15.31
N GLN A 210 6.53 2.61 14.45
CA GLN A 210 5.97 3.94 14.38
C GLN A 210 4.52 3.92 13.87
N TRP A 211 4.24 3.16 12.81
CA TRP A 211 2.89 3.03 12.29
C TRP A 211 1.90 2.45 13.31
N LYS A 212 2.34 1.50 14.14
CA LYS A 212 1.55 0.96 15.24
C LYS A 212 1.17 2.03 16.26
N VAL A 213 2.03 3.02 16.51
CA VAL A 213 1.74 4.17 17.39
C VAL A 213 0.69 5.08 16.75
N GLU A 214 0.85 5.40 15.47
CA GLU A 214 -0.12 6.23 14.73
C GLU A 214 -1.53 5.65 14.75
N MET A 215 -1.66 4.33 14.57
CA MET A 215 -2.95 3.63 14.61
C MET A 215 -3.62 3.61 15.99
N LYS A 216 -2.88 3.92 17.07
CA LYS A 216 -3.42 4.02 18.42
C LYS A 216 -3.86 5.45 18.78
N LYS A 217 -3.46 6.46 18.02
CA LYS A 217 -3.87 7.84 18.30
C LYS A 217 -5.40 7.94 18.23
N PRO A 218 -6.06 8.59 19.21
CA PRO A 218 -7.48 8.80 19.14
C PRO A 218 -7.77 9.56 17.85
N LYS A 219 -8.65 9.02 16.99
CA LYS A 219 -9.21 9.84 15.91
C LYS A 219 -9.86 11.02 16.62
N HIS A 220 -9.35 12.23 16.42
CA HIS A 220 -10.04 13.42 16.90
C HIS A 220 -11.46 13.33 16.35
N ARG A 221 -12.42 12.96 17.21
CA ARG A 221 -13.83 13.13 16.91
C ARG A 221 -13.93 14.60 16.59
N ASN A 222 -14.23 14.94 15.34
CA ASN A 222 -14.69 16.27 15.00
C ASN A 222 -15.75 16.58 16.06
N LYS A 223 -15.43 17.47 17.00
CA LYS A 223 -16.41 17.97 17.96
C LYS A 223 -17.49 18.51 17.06
N THR A 224 -18.63 17.83 17.02
CA THR A 224 -19.82 18.32 16.35
C THR A 224 -20.05 19.68 16.97
N ILE A 225 -19.69 20.75 16.25
CA ILE A 225 -19.99 22.11 16.68
C ILE A 225 -21.51 22.10 16.74
N LYS A 226 -22.06 22.00 17.96
CA LYS A 226 -23.48 22.20 18.19
C LYS A 226 -23.75 23.61 17.67
N ARG A 227 -24.27 23.72 16.45
CA ARG A 227 -24.81 24.97 15.91
C ARG A 227 -25.83 25.43 16.95
N LYS A 228 -25.48 26.43 17.75
CA LYS A 228 -26.45 27.19 18.53
C LYS A 228 -27.47 27.69 17.50
N LYS A 229 -28.69 27.13 17.52
CA LYS A 229 -29.82 27.70 16.78
C LYS A 229 -29.95 29.14 17.27
N LYS A 230 -29.48 30.12 16.47
CA LYS A 230 -29.85 31.51 16.65
C LYS A 230 -31.37 31.55 16.50
N ARG A 231 -32.09 31.78 17.60
CA ARG A 231 -33.51 32.16 17.58
C ARG A 231 -33.57 33.46 16.77
N PHE A 232 -34.09 33.38 15.54
CA PHE A 232 -34.52 34.56 14.81
C PHE A 232 -35.78 35.06 15.51
N ASN A 233 -35.65 36.15 16.26
CA ASN A 233 -36.81 36.93 16.68
C ASN A 233 -37.29 37.69 15.44
N SER A 234 -38.40 37.23 14.85
CA SER A 234 -39.09 37.96 13.80
C SER A 234 -39.74 39.21 14.40
N THR A 235 -39.10 40.36 14.29
CA THR A 235 -39.75 41.65 14.46
C THR A 235 -40.71 41.84 13.29
N LYS A 236 -42.02 41.74 13.56
CA LYS A 236 -43.10 42.09 12.64
C LYS A 236 -43.00 43.59 12.30
N THR A 237 -42.52 43.91 11.12
CA THR A 237 -42.65 45.26 10.56
C THR A 237 -44.10 45.46 10.10
N LYS A 238 -44.83 46.31 10.82
CA LYS A 238 -46.16 46.80 10.42
C LYS A 238 -46.04 47.59 9.12
N GLN A 239 -46.48 47.04 8.00
CA GLN A 239 -46.76 47.84 6.80
C GLN A 239 -48.08 48.60 7.00
N LYS A 240 -47.96 49.94 7.04
CA LYS A 240 -49.08 50.88 6.94
C LYS A 240 -49.71 50.74 5.55
N LYS A 241 -51.00 50.40 5.52
CA LYS A 241 -51.86 50.54 4.34
C LYS A 241 -52.12 52.03 4.10
N THR A 242 -51.61 52.57 3.01
CA THR A 242 -52.14 53.80 2.40
C THR A 242 -53.02 53.40 1.22
N LYS A 243 -54.31 53.72 1.34
CA LYS A 243 -55.31 53.68 0.27
C LYS A 243 -55.01 54.81 -0.71
N HIS A 244 -54.92 54.52 -2.00
CA HIS A 244 -55.48 55.42 -2.99
C HIS A 244 -56.13 54.65 -4.14
N ASN A 245 -57.31 55.16 -4.48
CA ASN A 245 -58.36 54.59 -5.30
C ASN A 245 -58.28 55.21 -6.70
N THR A 246 -58.96 54.58 -7.65
CA THR A 246 -59.42 55.12 -8.94
C THR A 246 -58.33 55.39 -10.00
N LYS A 247 -58.49 55.09 -11.29
CA LYS A 247 -59.69 54.92 -12.12
C LYS A 247 -59.33 54.15 -13.42
N THR A 248 -60.28 53.33 -13.85
CA THR A 248 -60.61 52.87 -15.21
C THR A 248 -60.25 53.81 -16.38
N ASN A 249 -59.72 53.28 -17.49
CA ASN A 249 -60.49 52.93 -18.71
C ASN A 249 -59.56 52.56 -19.90
N ARG A 250 -59.98 51.49 -20.59
CA ARG A 250 -59.71 51.08 -21.99
C ARG A 250 -58.26 50.92 -22.47
#